data_AF-A0A973CQS2-F1
#
_entry.id   AF-A0A973CQS2-F1
#
_cell.length_a   1.000
_cell.length_b   1.000
_cell.length_c   1.000
_cell.angle_alpha   90.00
_cell.angle_beta   90.00
_cell.angle_gamma   90.00
#
_symmetry.space_group_name_H-M   'P 1'
#
loop_
_entity.id
_entity.type
_entity.pdbx_description
1 polymer ?
#
loop_
_entity_poly.entity_id
_entity_poly.type
_entity_poly.pdbx_seq_one_letter_code
_entity_poly.pdbx_strand_id
1 'polypeptide(L)'
;MRKRRMKVLTRDTFYHTMNRLLRYRKETKDVFDKEDKKYFVNLMTKLTGYFNVEISSYCIMSNHYHIIFKQKCELLSRLEATRRHNKHYKGMKRAKRLEYKGDTDTLPYMLVEIDTARERMRDMSEFMKALQQAFSTWYNKRHDRFGPLWDGRFKSVILDEKDALWKCSKYVALNPVRAEMTKSPADYEFSSWGQWQQKKSLTFSDFFHKAIRTALNKPRWKIDQVMDAFRLDMERTMSYENPKITAWDHAERDWVPQAYTDECEKRKASKPKVVEIAGNCQVDYWTKGCIISSSKEFINETVQEVFGDEGVSKSYDILLEGDQEMLAYQRIQTRK
;
A
#
# COMPACT_ATOMS: atom_id res chain seq x y z
N MET A 1 0.68 5.10 27.48
CA MET A 1 -0.51 4.73 26.69
C MET A 1 -0.12 4.49 25.22
N ARG A 2 -0.79 3.56 24.50
CA ARG A 2 -0.43 3.20 23.11
C ARG A 2 -1.21 4.07 22.09
N LYS A 3 -0.52 4.73 21.17
CA LYS A 3 -1.12 5.78 20.31
C LYS A 3 -1.98 5.20 19.18
N ARG A 4 -3.01 5.97 18.79
CA ARG A 4 -3.81 5.76 17.58
C ARG A 4 -2.90 5.87 16.34
N ARG A 5 -3.34 5.30 15.21
CA ARG A 5 -2.65 5.41 13.91
C ARG A 5 -3.14 6.70 13.24
N MET A 6 -2.25 7.43 12.57
CA MET A 6 -2.64 8.56 11.70
C MET A 6 -3.62 8.08 10.62
N LYS A 7 -4.73 8.81 10.45
CA LYS A 7 -5.71 8.57 9.38
C LYS A 7 -6.31 9.90 8.93
N VAL A 8 -6.19 10.16 7.64
CA VAL A 8 -6.99 11.13 6.89
C VAL A 8 -8.36 10.53 6.59
N LEU A 9 -9.43 11.30 6.80
CA LEU A 9 -10.82 10.89 6.54
C LEU A 9 -11.61 11.92 5.72
N THR A 10 -11.12 13.16 5.62
CA THR A 10 -11.75 14.23 4.82
C THR A 10 -11.57 14.01 3.31
N ARG A 11 -10.42 13.46 2.91
CA ARG A 11 -10.02 13.29 1.50
C ARG A 11 -9.48 11.89 1.17
N ASP A 12 -9.66 11.52 -0.09
CA ASP A 12 -9.03 10.36 -0.72
C ASP A 12 -7.52 10.33 -0.44
N THR A 13 -6.99 9.22 0.09
CA THR A 13 -5.60 9.14 0.59
C THR A 13 -4.97 7.77 0.37
N PHE A 14 -3.73 7.75 -0.11
CA PHE A 14 -2.94 6.53 -0.25
C PHE A 14 -2.17 6.19 1.02
N TYR A 15 -2.11 4.91 1.35
CA TYR A 15 -1.28 4.39 2.41
C TYR A 15 -0.44 3.22 1.89
N HIS A 16 0.88 3.32 2.05
CA HIS A 16 1.75 2.14 2.00
C HIS A 16 1.68 1.45 3.36
N THR A 17 1.25 0.19 3.37
CA THR A 17 1.28 -0.66 4.57
C THR A 17 2.18 -1.87 4.39
N MET A 18 2.75 -2.31 5.51
CA MET A 18 3.60 -3.49 5.57
C MET A 18 3.47 -4.17 6.93
N ASN A 19 3.64 -5.49 6.96
CA ASN A 19 3.97 -6.19 8.20
C ASN A 19 4.88 -7.39 7.91
N ARG A 20 5.62 -7.84 8.93
CA ARG A 20 6.53 -8.98 8.86
C ARG A 20 6.11 -10.10 9.82
N LEU A 21 6.58 -11.31 9.52
CA LEU A 21 6.45 -12.45 10.41
C LEU A 21 7.22 -12.23 11.71
N LEU A 22 6.67 -12.74 12.81
CA LEU A 22 7.33 -12.77 14.11
C LEU A 22 8.49 -13.77 14.08
N ARG A 23 9.73 -13.26 14.18
CA ARG A 23 10.93 -14.10 14.28
C ARG A 23 11.22 -14.45 15.73
N TYR A 24 11.10 -15.72 16.09
CA TYR A 24 11.48 -16.24 17.41
C TYR A 24 12.87 -16.87 17.34
N ARG A 25 13.88 -16.13 17.83
CA ARG A 25 15.32 -16.48 17.80
C ARG A 25 15.84 -16.87 16.38
N LYS A 26 16.99 -17.56 16.30
CA LYS A 26 17.66 -17.89 15.03
C LYS A 26 16.99 -19.01 14.23
N GLU A 27 16.13 -19.82 14.87
CA GLU A 27 15.65 -21.08 14.31
C GLU A 27 14.26 -21.05 13.66
N THR A 28 13.46 -19.98 13.84
CA THR A 28 12.15 -19.88 13.18
C THR A 28 12.30 -19.80 11.66
N LYS A 29 11.96 -20.91 11.00
CA LYS A 29 11.92 -21.05 9.54
C LYS A 29 10.63 -20.51 8.92
N ASP A 30 9.73 -19.91 9.71
CA ASP A 30 8.48 -19.28 9.27
C ASP A 30 8.71 -18.38 8.04
N VAL A 31 8.34 -18.89 6.87
CA VAL A 31 8.34 -18.20 5.58
C VAL A 31 7.10 -18.58 4.79
N PHE A 32 6.65 -17.69 3.92
CA PHE A 32 5.54 -17.97 3.00
C PHE A 32 6.01 -18.80 1.82
N ASP A 33 5.44 -19.99 1.66
CA ASP A 33 5.55 -20.80 0.46
C ASP A 33 4.69 -20.23 -0.70
N LYS A 34 4.65 -20.94 -1.84
CA LYS A 34 3.89 -20.52 -3.03
C LYS A 34 2.37 -20.48 -2.77
N GLU A 35 1.84 -21.44 -2.03
CA GLU A 35 0.42 -21.52 -1.68
C GLU A 35 0.03 -20.53 -0.57
N ASP A 36 0.93 -20.23 0.36
CA ASP A 36 0.75 -19.17 1.36
C ASP A 36 0.57 -17.80 0.70
N LYS A 37 1.47 -17.44 -0.22
CA LYS A 37 1.39 -16.17 -0.96
C LYS A 37 0.14 -16.09 -1.83
N LYS A 38 -0.20 -17.18 -2.52
CA LYS A 38 -1.43 -17.33 -3.32
C LYS A 38 -2.69 -17.21 -2.47
N TYR A 39 -2.76 -17.85 -1.30
CA TYR A 39 -3.88 -17.71 -0.37
C TYR A 39 -3.98 -16.29 0.19
N PHE A 40 -2.85 -15.64 0.52
CA PHE A 40 -2.82 -14.24 0.94
C PHE A 40 -3.43 -13.31 -0.12
N VAL A 41 -3.01 -13.42 -1.38
CA VAL A 41 -3.54 -12.62 -2.49
C VAL A 41 -5.03 -12.91 -2.73
N ASN A 42 -5.44 -14.17 -2.70
CA ASN A 42 -6.86 -14.56 -2.84
C ASN A 42 -7.74 -14.01 -1.70
N LEU A 43 -7.27 -14.07 -0.46
CA LEU A 43 -7.95 -13.52 0.71
C LEU A 43 -8.05 -11.98 0.64
N MET A 44 -6.93 -11.31 0.33
CA MET A 44 -6.86 -9.86 0.13
C MET A 44 -7.86 -9.40 -0.94
N THR A 45 -7.91 -10.11 -2.08
CA THR A 45 -8.87 -9.89 -3.16
C THR A 45 -10.31 -10.09 -2.69
N LYS A 46 -10.61 -11.17 -1.96
CA LYS A 46 -11.95 -11.44 -1.43
C LYS A 46 -12.44 -10.33 -0.48
N LEU A 47 -11.53 -9.68 0.25
CA LEU A 47 -11.87 -8.62 1.19
C LEU A 47 -12.22 -7.28 0.52
N THR A 48 -11.71 -6.96 -0.68
CA THR A 48 -12.16 -5.75 -1.42
C THR A 48 -13.62 -5.86 -1.87
N GLY A 49 -14.18 -7.07 -1.95
CA GLY A 49 -15.62 -7.31 -2.16
C GLY A 49 -16.51 -6.93 -0.96
N TYR A 50 -15.92 -6.59 0.20
CA TYR A 50 -16.63 -6.07 1.38
C TYR A 50 -16.21 -4.63 1.67
N PHE A 51 -14.93 -4.35 1.87
CA PHE A 51 -14.42 -3.02 2.21
C PHE A 51 -14.54 -2.03 1.02
N ASN A 52 -14.50 -0.73 1.31
CA ASN A 52 -14.47 0.37 0.35
C ASN A 52 -13.03 0.93 0.23
N VAL A 53 -12.10 0.05 -0.12
CA VAL A 53 -10.68 0.38 -0.32
C VAL A 53 -10.23 -0.13 -1.69
N GLU A 54 -9.39 0.64 -2.38
CA GLU A 54 -8.87 0.31 -3.71
C GLU A 54 -7.40 -0.07 -3.58
N ILE A 55 -7.02 -1.31 -3.91
CA ILE A 55 -5.60 -1.70 -3.89
C ILE A 55 -4.94 -1.20 -5.18
N SER A 56 -3.85 -0.44 -5.05
CA SER A 56 -3.05 0.02 -6.17
C SER A 56 -1.94 -0.98 -6.47
N SER A 57 -1.04 -1.20 -5.52
CA SER A 57 0.12 -2.09 -5.72
C SER A 57 0.33 -3.01 -4.51
N TYR A 58 0.82 -4.22 -4.74
CA TYR A 58 1.24 -5.14 -3.67
C TYR A 58 2.49 -5.92 -4.05
N CYS A 59 3.18 -6.44 -3.03
CA CYS A 59 4.21 -7.46 -3.15
C CYS A 59 4.25 -8.31 -1.89
N ILE A 60 4.08 -9.63 -2.02
CA ILE A 60 4.13 -10.59 -0.92
C ILE A 60 5.50 -11.27 -0.93
N MET A 61 6.39 -10.86 -0.04
CA MET A 61 7.75 -11.39 0.12
C MET A 61 7.72 -12.70 0.93
N SER A 62 8.85 -13.38 1.09
CA SER A 62 8.88 -14.66 1.82
C SER A 62 8.71 -14.53 3.34
N ASN A 63 8.80 -13.34 3.95
CA ASN A 63 8.62 -13.15 5.40
C ASN A 63 7.93 -11.84 5.80
N HIS A 64 7.44 -11.08 4.82
CA HIS A 64 6.71 -9.84 4.99
C HIS A 64 5.86 -9.54 3.75
N TYR A 65 5.02 -8.51 3.81
CA TYR A 65 4.30 -8.02 2.64
C TYR A 65 4.35 -6.49 2.57
N HIS A 66 4.09 -5.97 1.39
CA HIS A 66 3.81 -4.58 1.10
C HIS A 66 2.48 -4.47 0.35
N ILE A 67 1.60 -3.57 0.78
CA ILE A 67 0.33 -3.25 0.10
C ILE A 67 0.15 -1.73 0.13
N ILE A 68 0.00 -1.13 -1.05
CA ILE A 68 -0.43 0.25 -1.26
C ILE A 68 -1.91 0.23 -1.64
N PHE A 69 -2.76 0.88 -0.86
CA PHE A 69 -4.18 1.08 -1.18
C PHE A 69 -4.58 2.54 -1.03
N LYS A 70 -5.66 2.91 -1.71
CA LYS A 70 -6.42 4.14 -1.50
C LYS A 70 -7.52 3.89 -0.48
N GLN A 71 -7.50 4.63 0.62
CA GLN A 71 -8.64 4.79 1.52
C GLN A 71 -9.48 5.95 0.98
N LYS A 72 -10.78 5.71 0.79
CA LYS A 72 -11.71 6.75 0.33
C LYS A 72 -12.20 7.61 1.47
N CYS A 73 -12.41 8.90 1.20
CA CYS A 73 -13.24 9.72 2.08
C CYS A 73 -14.72 9.35 1.92
N GLU A 74 -15.21 9.15 0.70
CA GLU A 74 -16.61 8.82 0.44
C GLU A 74 -17.04 7.49 1.10
N LEU A 75 -18.15 7.55 1.83
CA LEU A 75 -18.87 6.37 2.31
C LEU A 75 -19.70 5.77 1.17
N LEU A 76 -19.73 4.43 1.06
CA LEU A 76 -20.70 3.73 0.22
C LEU A 76 -22.14 4.20 0.53
N SER A 77 -23.09 4.03 -0.39
CA SER A 77 -24.52 4.22 -0.05
C SER A 77 -24.97 3.20 1.01
N ARG A 78 -25.99 3.54 1.81
CA ARG A 78 -26.56 2.63 2.83
C ARG A 78 -27.00 1.29 2.22
N LEU A 79 -27.60 1.33 1.03
CA LEU A 79 -27.98 0.16 0.23
C LEU A 79 -26.77 -0.70 -0.16
N GLU A 80 -25.72 -0.11 -0.73
CA GLU A 80 -24.53 -0.84 -1.18
C GLU A 80 -23.74 -1.43 0.00
N ALA A 81 -23.65 -0.69 1.11
CA ALA A 81 -23.03 -1.17 2.34
C ALA A 81 -23.77 -2.38 2.92
N THR A 82 -25.10 -2.28 3.02
CA THR A 82 -25.99 -3.37 3.44
C THR A 82 -25.83 -4.60 2.54
N ARG A 83 -25.77 -4.41 1.22
CA ARG A 83 -25.59 -5.49 0.23
C ARG A 83 -24.24 -6.19 0.39
N ARG A 84 -23.13 -5.44 0.49
CA ARG A 84 -21.78 -6.00 0.69
C ARG A 84 -21.67 -6.73 2.03
N HIS A 85 -22.19 -6.15 3.10
CA HIS A 85 -22.19 -6.74 4.44
C HIS A 85 -22.93 -8.09 4.45
N ASN A 86 -24.18 -8.11 4.00
CA ASN A 86 -24.99 -9.33 3.95
C ASN A 86 -24.38 -10.40 3.01
N LYS A 87 -23.70 -10.00 1.93
CA LYS A 87 -22.95 -10.92 1.06
C LYS A 87 -21.72 -11.50 1.76
N HIS A 88 -20.93 -10.68 2.46
CA HIS A 88 -19.72 -11.11 3.16
C HIS A 88 -20.02 -12.11 4.29
N TYR A 89 -21.04 -11.81 5.10
CA TYR A 89 -21.40 -12.58 6.29
C TYR A 89 -22.40 -13.73 6.02
N LYS A 90 -22.79 -13.97 4.76
CA LYS A 90 -23.76 -15.02 4.39
C LYS A 90 -23.33 -16.40 4.93
N GLY A 91 -24.21 -17.02 5.73
CA GLY A 91 -23.98 -18.35 6.31
C GLY A 91 -23.22 -18.37 7.65
N MET A 92 -22.75 -17.22 8.16
CA MET A 92 -22.07 -17.17 9.46
C MET A 92 -23.09 -17.13 10.62
N LYS A 93 -23.16 -18.22 11.41
CA LYS A 93 -24.18 -18.48 12.47
C LYS A 93 -24.40 -17.38 13.54
N ARG A 94 -23.55 -16.35 13.62
CA ARG A 94 -23.60 -15.26 14.61
C ARG A 94 -23.48 -13.86 14.01
N ALA A 95 -23.49 -13.72 12.69
CA ALA A 95 -23.36 -12.41 12.06
C ALA A 95 -24.71 -11.69 11.99
N LYS A 96 -24.74 -10.43 12.43
CA LYS A 96 -25.92 -9.57 12.33
C LYS A 96 -26.22 -9.29 10.85
N ARG A 97 -27.43 -9.57 10.40
CA ARG A 97 -27.91 -9.14 9.08
C ARG A 97 -28.32 -7.67 9.19
N LEU A 98 -27.92 -6.86 8.21
CA LEU A 98 -28.38 -5.47 8.06
C LEU A 98 -29.60 -5.44 7.13
N GLU A 99 -30.52 -4.50 7.34
CA GLU A 99 -31.73 -4.35 6.54
C GLU A 99 -31.97 -2.87 6.27
N TYR A 100 -32.09 -2.50 4.99
CA TYR A 100 -32.27 -1.12 4.56
C TYR A 100 -33.45 -1.06 3.59
N LYS A 101 -34.42 -0.19 3.88
CA LYS A 101 -35.68 -0.01 3.15
C LYS A 101 -35.82 1.38 2.52
N GLY A 102 -34.85 2.26 2.74
CA GLY A 102 -34.96 3.70 2.55
C GLY A 102 -34.70 4.44 3.86
N ASP A 103 -34.42 5.74 3.80
CA ASP A 103 -34.02 6.50 4.99
C ASP A 103 -35.18 6.80 5.96
N THR A 104 -36.42 6.81 5.46
CA THR A 104 -37.65 6.90 6.28
C THR A 104 -38.06 5.56 6.88
N ASP A 105 -37.92 4.49 6.09
CA ASP A 105 -38.56 3.19 6.34
C ASP A 105 -37.64 2.21 7.08
N THR A 106 -36.39 2.61 7.34
CA THR A 106 -35.41 1.85 8.10
C THR A 106 -35.40 2.32 9.55
N LEU A 107 -35.62 1.39 10.49
CA LEU A 107 -35.65 1.70 11.93
C LEU A 107 -34.35 2.44 12.37
N PRO A 108 -34.42 3.50 13.20
CA PRO A 108 -33.27 4.37 13.48
C PRO A 108 -32.00 3.65 13.98
N TYR A 109 -32.14 2.63 14.84
CA TYR A 109 -30.99 1.84 15.30
C TYR A 109 -30.30 1.06 14.16
N MET A 110 -31.05 0.68 13.12
CA MET A 110 -30.52 -0.05 11.97
C MET A 110 -29.79 0.90 11.02
N LEU A 111 -30.24 2.16 10.89
CA LEU A 111 -29.47 3.20 10.19
C LEU A 111 -28.11 3.42 10.87
N VAL A 112 -28.07 3.51 12.21
CA VAL A 112 -26.82 3.65 12.99
C VAL A 112 -25.88 2.44 12.79
N GLU A 113 -26.41 1.22 12.74
CA GLU A 113 -25.64 0.00 12.45
C GLU A 113 -25.08 -0.02 11.02
N ILE A 114 -25.88 0.39 10.03
CA ILE A 114 -25.45 0.52 8.63
C ILE A 114 -24.37 1.60 8.50
N ASP A 115 -24.52 2.75 9.15
CA ASP A 115 -23.54 3.83 9.10
C ASP A 115 -22.25 3.49 9.84
N THR A 116 -22.34 2.78 10.97
CA THR A 116 -21.19 2.18 11.65
C THR A 116 -20.47 1.15 10.76
N ALA A 117 -21.22 0.37 9.96
CA ALA A 117 -20.64 -0.54 8.98
C ALA A 117 -19.96 0.23 7.84
N ARG A 118 -20.58 1.27 7.27
CA ARG A 118 -20.01 2.13 6.20
C ARG A 118 -18.66 2.71 6.63
N GLU A 119 -18.57 3.24 7.84
CA GLU A 119 -17.33 3.76 8.42
C GLU A 119 -16.22 2.69 8.51
N ARG A 120 -16.54 1.54 9.11
CA ARG A 120 -15.61 0.41 9.22
C ARG A 120 -15.23 -0.20 7.87
N MET A 121 -16.07 -0.02 6.85
CA MET A 121 -15.79 -0.49 5.49
C MET A 121 -14.80 0.43 4.75
N ARG A 122 -14.74 1.75 5.01
CA ARG A 122 -13.67 2.60 4.45
C ARG A 122 -12.33 2.48 5.20
N ASP A 123 -12.34 2.11 6.48
CA ASP A 123 -11.15 2.11 7.34
C ASP A 123 -10.09 1.04 6.97
N MET A 124 -8.93 1.51 6.49
CA MET A 124 -7.65 0.78 6.39
C MET A 124 -7.43 -0.24 7.50
N SER A 125 -7.67 0.17 8.75
CA SER A 125 -7.28 -0.60 9.92
C SER A 125 -8.22 -1.77 10.19
N GLU A 126 -9.49 -1.68 9.79
CA GLU A 126 -10.41 -2.82 9.83
C GLU A 126 -10.14 -3.77 8.65
N PHE A 127 -9.81 -3.26 7.44
CA PHE A 127 -9.36 -4.11 6.32
C PHE A 127 -8.11 -4.91 6.68
N MET A 128 -7.06 -4.23 7.14
CA MET A 128 -5.78 -4.86 7.48
C MET A 128 -5.89 -5.81 8.68
N LYS A 129 -6.76 -5.52 9.65
CA LYS A 129 -7.12 -6.41 10.75
C LYS A 129 -7.81 -7.68 10.25
N ALA A 130 -8.82 -7.55 9.39
CA ALA A 130 -9.53 -8.70 8.82
C ALA A 130 -8.58 -9.60 7.99
N LEU A 131 -7.75 -8.99 7.14
CA LEU A 131 -6.73 -9.69 6.35
C LEU A 131 -5.72 -10.42 7.25
N GLN A 132 -5.11 -9.72 8.20
CA GLN A 132 -4.11 -10.31 9.10
C GLN A 132 -4.68 -11.41 9.99
N GLN A 133 -5.90 -11.25 10.52
CA GLN A 133 -6.53 -12.26 11.38
C GLN A 133 -6.92 -13.51 10.60
N ALA A 134 -7.66 -13.36 9.49
CA ALA A 134 -8.08 -14.49 8.67
C ALA A 134 -6.89 -15.24 8.03
N PHE A 135 -5.81 -14.52 7.67
CA PHE A 135 -4.57 -15.16 7.21
C PHE A 135 -3.87 -15.90 8.35
N SER A 136 -3.74 -15.30 9.54
CA SER A 136 -3.10 -15.95 10.70
C SER A 136 -3.78 -17.26 11.07
N THR A 137 -5.12 -17.26 11.16
CA THR A 137 -5.89 -18.47 11.49
C THR A 137 -5.73 -19.58 10.46
N TRP A 138 -5.65 -19.23 9.17
CA TRP A 138 -5.42 -20.21 8.11
C TRP A 138 -3.99 -20.74 8.11
N TYR A 139 -2.98 -19.86 8.16
CA TYR A 139 -1.57 -20.23 8.14
C TYR A 139 -1.19 -21.08 9.36
N ASN A 140 -1.66 -20.68 10.55
CA ASN A 140 -1.49 -21.46 11.77
C ASN A 140 -2.07 -22.88 11.65
N LYS A 141 -3.25 -23.04 11.03
CA LYS A 141 -3.84 -24.37 10.78
C LYS A 141 -3.08 -25.16 9.70
N ARG A 142 -2.51 -24.51 8.69
CA ARG A 142 -1.77 -25.14 7.59
C ARG A 142 -0.42 -25.71 8.05
N HIS A 143 0.27 -24.99 8.94
CA HIS A 143 1.65 -25.27 9.35
C HIS A 143 1.76 -25.76 10.80
N ASP A 144 0.68 -26.35 11.35
CA ASP A 144 0.53 -26.85 12.73
C ASP A 144 1.13 -25.93 13.83
N ARG A 145 0.82 -24.65 13.72
CA ARG A 145 1.48 -23.55 14.43
C ARG A 145 0.49 -22.82 15.32
N PHE A 146 0.87 -22.53 16.57
CA PHE A 146 0.07 -21.73 17.49
C PHE A 146 0.63 -20.31 17.69
N GLY A 147 -0.16 -19.45 18.35
CA GLY A 147 0.28 -18.11 18.74
C GLY A 147 0.36 -17.07 17.61
N PRO A 148 0.87 -15.85 17.90
CA PRO A 148 0.88 -14.73 16.96
C PRO A 148 1.76 -14.98 15.74
N LEU A 149 1.23 -14.72 14.55
CA LEU A 149 1.99 -14.85 13.29
C LEU A 149 2.82 -13.59 12.97
N TRP A 150 2.27 -12.42 13.29
CA TRP A 150 2.83 -11.13 12.91
C TRP A 150 3.64 -10.46 14.02
N ASP A 151 4.67 -9.71 13.62
CA ASP A 151 5.47 -8.85 14.51
C ASP A 151 4.72 -7.57 14.93
N GLY A 152 3.63 -7.75 15.67
CA GLY A 152 2.78 -6.68 16.17
C GLY A 152 1.86 -6.06 15.09
N ARG A 153 1.54 -4.76 15.25
CA ARG A 153 0.65 -4.03 14.33
C ARG A 153 1.37 -3.78 13.00
N PHE A 154 0.64 -3.86 11.89
CA PHE A 154 1.13 -3.36 10.60
C PHE A 154 1.60 -1.90 10.68
N LYS A 155 2.62 -1.56 9.89
CA LYS A 155 3.15 -0.20 9.71
C LYS A 155 2.39 0.48 8.58
N SER A 156 2.29 1.81 8.60
CA SER A 156 1.52 2.60 7.63
C SER A 156 2.19 3.94 7.37
N VAL A 157 2.39 4.28 6.09
CA VAL A 157 2.95 5.55 5.63
C VAL A 157 1.94 6.19 4.69
N ILE A 158 1.57 7.45 4.94
CA ILE A 158 0.70 8.23 4.04
C ILE A 158 1.53 8.64 2.83
N LEU A 159 0.97 8.46 1.64
CA LEU A 159 1.55 8.90 0.37
C LEU A 159 0.67 9.99 -0.26
N ASP A 160 1.33 10.98 -0.84
CA ASP A 160 0.74 11.85 -1.87
C ASP A 160 0.34 11.02 -3.11
N GLU A 161 -0.75 11.41 -3.78
CA GLU A 161 -1.22 10.82 -5.04
C GLU A 161 -0.31 11.18 -6.25
N LYS A 162 0.79 11.92 -6.00
CA LYS A 162 1.85 12.33 -6.94
C LYS A 162 3.10 11.43 -6.84
N ASP A 163 4.30 12.03 -6.85
CA ASP A 163 5.60 11.34 -6.90
C ASP A 163 5.76 10.26 -5.83
N ALA A 164 5.25 10.49 -4.63
CA ALA A 164 5.34 9.54 -3.52
C ALA A 164 4.67 8.20 -3.84
N LEU A 165 3.50 8.22 -4.49
CA LEU A 165 2.81 7.02 -4.96
C LEU A 165 3.59 6.30 -6.06
N TRP A 166 4.17 7.06 -7.01
CA TRP A 166 4.99 6.49 -8.09
C TRP A 166 6.26 5.82 -7.55
N LYS A 167 7.09 6.55 -6.81
CA LYS A 167 8.33 6.04 -6.20
C LYS A 167 8.04 4.84 -5.28
N CYS A 168 6.99 4.93 -4.46
CA CYS A 168 6.62 3.82 -3.58
C CYS A 168 6.11 2.60 -4.35
N SER A 169 5.43 2.79 -5.48
CA SER A 169 5.05 1.68 -6.36
C SER A 169 6.28 0.99 -6.95
N LYS A 170 7.30 1.74 -7.41
CA LYS A 170 8.60 1.16 -7.84
C LYS A 170 9.32 0.44 -6.70
N TYR A 171 9.32 1.01 -5.49
CA TYR A 171 9.84 0.35 -4.27
C TYR A 171 9.23 -1.04 -4.12
N VAL A 172 7.90 -1.14 -4.15
CA VAL A 172 7.15 -2.40 -3.91
C VAL A 172 7.42 -3.42 -5.02
N ALA A 173 7.49 -3.00 -6.29
CA ALA A 173 7.71 -3.88 -7.43
C ALA A 173 9.14 -4.44 -7.49
N LEU A 174 10.16 -3.67 -7.09
CA LEU A 174 11.57 -4.05 -7.17
C LEU A 174 12.10 -4.79 -5.92
N ASN A 175 11.35 -4.81 -4.82
CA ASN A 175 11.74 -5.53 -3.59
C ASN A 175 12.13 -7.02 -3.78
N PRO A 176 11.48 -7.82 -4.65
CA PRO A 176 11.91 -9.20 -4.93
C PRO A 176 13.34 -9.30 -5.47
N VAL A 177 13.76 -8.35 -6.33
CA VAL A 177 15.11 -8.29 -6.91
C VAL A 177 16.12 -7.90 -5.84
N ARG A 178 15.81 -6.86 -5.05
CA ARG A 178 16.66 -6.38 -3.94
C ARG A 178 16.81 -7.36 -2.78
N ALA A 179 15.97 -8.39 -2.73
CA ALA A 179 16.05 -9.49 -1.78
C ALA A 179 16.62 -10.77 -2.42
N GLU A 180 17.16 -10.69 -3.65
CA GLU A 180 17.75 -11.80 -4.41
C GLU A 180 16.79 -12.99 -4.63
N MET A 181 15.47 -12.75 -4.51
CA MET A 181 14.43 -13.77 -4.67
C MET A 181 14.07 -14.04 -6.15
N THR A 182 14.54 -13.19 -7.05
CA THR A 182 14.33 -13.25 -8.49
C THR A 182 15.41 -12.42 -9.18
N LYS A 183 15.61 -12.64 -10.48
CA LYS A 183 16.38 -11.70 -11.32
C LYS A 183 15.49 -10.53 -11.74
N SER A 184 14.36 -10.76 -12.41
CA SER A 184 13.47 -9.69 -12.89
C SER A 184 12.34 -9.43 -11.91
N PRO A 185 11.87 -8.17 -11.74
CA PRO A 185 10.61 -7.93 -11.04
C PRO A 185 9.42 -8.51 -11.83
N ALA A 186 9.56 -8.72 -13.15
CA ALA A 186 8.52 -9.31 -14.00
C ALA A 186 8.29 -10.81 -13.69
N ASP A 187 9.31 -11.54 -13.25
CA ASP A 187 9.21 -12.97 -12.94
C ASP A 187 8.46 -13.23 -11.62
N TYR A 188 8.31 -12.22 -10.77
CA TYR A 188 7.77 -12.39 -9.42
C TYR A 188 6.23 -12.31 -9.36
N GLU A 189 5.59 -13.46 -9.57
CA GLU A 189 4.12 -13.63 -9.69
C GLU A 189 3.31 -13.08 -8.49
N PHE A 190 3.94 -12.91 -7.32
CA PHE A 190 3.33 -12.43 -6.07
C PHE A 190 3.50 -10.92 -5.86
N SER A 191 3.68 -10.17 -6.94
CA SER A 191 3.61 -8.71 -6.97
C SER A 191 2.62 -8.24 -8.03
N SER A 192 2.09 -7.02 -7.87
CA SER A 192 1.29 -6.38 -8.93
C SER A 192 2.02 -6.36 -10.27
N TRP A 193 3.32 -6.02 -10.28
CA TRP A 193 4.09 -5.90 -11.51
C TRP A 193 4.32 -7.25 -12.22
N GLY A 194 4.76 -8.29 -11.49
CA GLY A 194 4.94 -9.62 -12.05
C GLY A 194 3.61 -10.24 -12.49
N GLN A 195 2.53 -10.04 -11.73
CA GLN A 195 1.18 -10.44 -12.14
C GLN A 195 0.76 -9.76 -13.45
N TRP A 196 0.98 -8.44 -13.59
CA TRP A 196 0.72 -7.72 -14.83
C TRP A 196 1.50 -8.33 -16.01
N GLN A 197 2.82 -8.51 -15.88
CA GLN A 197 3.62 -8.97 -17.00
C GLN A 197 3.29 -10.40 -17.44
N GLN A 198 3.06 -11.30 -16.48
CA GLN A 198 2.79 -12.72 -16.75
C GLN A 198 1.37 -13.01 -17.27
N LYS A 199 0.39 -12.16 -16.95
CA LYS A 199 -1.03 -12.44 -17.24
C LYS A 199 -1.75 -11.35 -18.05
N LYS A 200 -1.06 -10.23 -18.32
CA LYS A 200 -1.62 -8.97 -18.88
C LYS A 200 -2.95 -8.55 -18.24
N SER A 201 -3.10 -8.93 -16.98
CA SER A 201 -4.30 -8.75 -16.16
C SER A 201 -3.86 -8.64 -14.70
N LEU A 202 -4.20 -7.51 -14.11
CA LEU A 202 -4.00 -7.23 -12.69
C LEU A 202 -5.30 -7.49 -11.96
N THR A 203 -5.26 -8.12 -10.80
CA THR A 203 -6.46 -8.29 -9.94
C THR A 203 -7.06 -6.94 -9.51
N PHE A 204 -6.31 -5.83 -9.68
CA PHE A 204 -6.70 -4.46 -9.39
C PHE A 204 -6.30 -3.47 -10.51
N SER A 205 -6.32 -3.92 -11.78
CA SER A 205 -5.80 -3.20 -12.97
C SER A 205 -6.17 -1.72 -13.02
N ASP A 206 -7.47 -1.46 -12.89
CA ASP A 206 -8.07 -0.18 -13.25
C ASP A 206 -7.69 0.89 -12.21
N PHE A 207 -7.51 0.48 -10.95
CA PHE A 207 -7.10 1.34 -9.84
C PHE A 207 -5.61 1.64 -9.87
N PHE A 208 -4.75 0.65 -10.17
CA PHE A 208 -3.33 0.92 -10.41
C PHE A 208 -3.16 1.90 -11.58
N HIS A 209 -3.80 1.62 -12.72
CA HIS A 209 -3.71 2.49 -13.89
C HIS A 209 -4.25 3.89 -13.61
N LYS A 210 -5.44 4.04 -12.99
CA LYS A 210 -6.00 5.35 -12.64
C LYS A 210 -5.10 6.13 -11.69
N ALA A 211 -4.68 5.52 -10.58
CA ALA A 211 -3.85 6.17 -9.57
C ALA A 211 -2.51 6.63 -10.15
N ILE A 212 -1.89 5.80 -10.98
CA ILE A 212 -0.59 6.10 -11.61
C ILE A 212 -0.73 7.17 -12.71
N ARG A 213 -1.83 7.22 -13.48
CA ARG A 213 -2.11 8.33 -14.40
C ARG A 213 -2.17 9.66 -13.67
N THR A 214 -2.84 9.71 -12.51
CA THR A 214 -2.86 10.90 -11.64
C THR A 214 -1.45 11.24 -11.17
N ALA A 215 -0.68 10.25 -10.71
CA ALA A 215 0.66 10.43 -10.17
C ALA A 215 1.67 11.00 -11.17
N LEU A 216 1.57 10.59 -12.44
CA LEU A 216 2.39 11.12 -13.54
C LEU A 216 1.83 12.42 -14.16
N ASN A 217 0.61 12.83 -13.81
CA ASN A 217 -0.17 13.85 -14.53
C ASN A 217 -0.35 13.52 -16.04
N LYS A 218 -0.55 12.23 -16.38
CA LYS A 218 -0.68 11.73 -17.77
C LYS A 218 -1.96 10.88 -17.97
N PRO A 219 -3.14 11.49 -18.12
CA PRO A 219 -4.70 10.60 -18.63
C PRO A 219 -4.69 11.37 -18.32
N ARG A 220 -4.31 11.63 -19.96
CA ARG A 220 -4.63 10.89 -21.23
C ARG A 220 -3.99 9.51 -21.52
N TRP A 221 -2.89 9.06 -20.91
CA TRP A 221 -2.17 7.84 -21.36
C TRP A 221 -2.99 6.53 -21.28
N LYS A 222 -2.68 5.54 -22.13
CA LYS A 222 -3.17 4.15 -22.03
C LYS A 222 -2.44 3.37 -20.93
N ILE A 223 -2.95 2.18 -20.58
CA ILE A 223 -2.33 1.35 -19.53
C ILE A 223 -0.93 0.89 -19.93
N ASP A 224 -0.72 0.52 -21.19
CA ASP A 224 0.57 0.03 -21.69
C ASP A 224 1.63 1.14 -21.61
N GLN A 225 1.29 2.35 -22.06
CA GLN A 225 2.16 3.53 -21.97
C GLN A 225 2.57 3.87 -20.52
N VAL A 226 1.65 3.68 -19.57
CA VAL A 226 1.94 3.83 -18.13
C VAL A 226 2.88 2.72 -17.64
N MET A 227 2.67 1.48 -18.08
CA MET A 227 3.47 0.33 -17.70
C MET A 227 4.87 0.37 -18.30
N ASP A 228 5.03 0.89 -19.53
CA ASP A 228 6.34 1.08 -20.16
C ASP A 228 7.15 2.18 -19.48
N ALA A 229 6.55 3.33 -19.16
CA ALA A 229 7.21 4.35 -18.34
C ALA A 229 7.64 3.79 -16.97
N PHE A 230 6.79 2.94 -16.36
CA PHE A 230 7.08 2.31 -15.07
C PHE A 230 8.19 1.25 -15.18
N ARG A 231 8.23 0.49 -16.28
CA ARG A 231 9.32 -0.42 -16.63
C ARG A 231 10.64 0.35 -16.75
N LEU A 232 10.70 1.35 -17.63
CA LEU A 232 11.91 2.12 -17.93
C LEU A 232 12.49 2.80 -16.68
N ASP A 233 11.65 3.37 -15.82
CA ASP A 233 12.10 4.00 -14.57
C ASP A 233 12.47 2.99 -13.46
N MET A 234 12.01 1.74 -13.53
CA MET A 234 12.53 0.64 -12.70
C MET A 234 13.87 0.11 -13.22
N GLU A 235 14.01 -0.09 -14.53
CA GLU A 235 15.27 -0.49 -15.19
C GLU A 235 16.38 0.53 -14.91
N ARG A 236 16.05 1.82 -15.00
CA ARG A 236 16.94 2.93 -14.65
C ARG A 236 17.38 2.87 -13.17
N THR A 237 16.45 2.74 -12.23
CA THR A 237 16.76 2.58 -10.80
C THR A 237 17.69 1.37 -10.55
N MET A 238 17.44 0.23 -11.19
CA MET A 238 18.31 -0.95 -11.05
C MET A 238 19.72 -0.71 -11.60
N SER A 239 19.86 0.00 -12.72
CA SER A 239 21.17 0.33 -13.31
C SER A 239 22.04 1.23 -12.41
N TYR A 240 21.43 2.06 -11.56
CA TYR A 240 22.13 2.85 -10.54
C TYR A 240 22.42 2.04 -9.27
N GLU A 241 21.46 1.24 -8.79
CA GLU A 241 21.62 0.43 -7.57
C GLU A 241 22.67 -0.68 -7.70
N ASN A 242 22.81 -1.28 -8.89
CA ASN A 242 23.84 -2.30 -9.13
C ASN A 242 24.29 -2.31 -10.61
N PRO A 243 25.43 -1.67 -10.94
CA PRO A 243 25.97 -1.65 -12.32
C PRO A 243 26.34 -3.02 -12.91
N LYS A 244 26.33 -4.11 -12.12
CA LYS A 244 26.50 -5.49 -12.60
C LYS A 244 25.18 -6.20 -12.91
N ILE A 245 24.03 -5.64 -12.54
CA ILE A 245 22.74 -5.99 -13.12
C ILE A 245 22.63 -5.18 -14.41
N THR A 246 23.30 -5.68 -15.45
CA THR A 246 23.21 -5.13 -16.80
C THR A 246 21.76 -5.16 -17.29
N ALA A 247 21.44 -4.25 -18.22
CA ALA A 247 20.08 -4.06 -18.71
C ALA A 247 19.43 -5.38 -19.17
N TRP A 248 18.11 -5.47 -19.02
CA TRP A 248 17.32 -6.60 -19.49
C TRP A 248 17.49 -6.77 -21.01
N ASP A 249 18.01 -7.92 -21.44
CA ASP A 249 18.38 -8.22 -22.83
C ASP A 249 17.15 -8.44 -23.75
N HIS A 250 16.31 -7.40 -23.87
CA HIS A 250 15.17 -7.35 -24.78
C HIS A 250 15.20 -6.06 -25.61
N ALA A 251 14.69 -6.16 -26.84
CA ALA A 251 14.98 -5.22 -27.93
C ALA A 251 14.23 -3.88 -27.85
N GLU A 252 14.70 -2.94 -28.68
CA GLU A 252 14.06 -1.68 -29.07
C GLU A 252 13.77 -0.68 -27.92
N ARG A 253 14.54 0.41 -27.90
CA ARG A 253 14.39 1.54 -26.96
C ARG A 253 13.51 2.65 -27.56
N ASP A 254 12.81 2.34 -28.64
CA ASP A 254 12.48 3.28 -29.71
C ASP A 254 11.20 4.09 -29.42
N TRP A 255 10.58 3.87 -28.26
CA TRP A 255 9.45 4.68 -27.78
C TRP A 255 9.55 5.07 -26.29
N VAL A 256 10.56 5.87 -25.96
CA VAL A 256 10.51 6.76 -24.79
C VAL A 256 10.07 8.14 -25.26
N PRO A 257 8.89 8.66 -24.88
CA PRO A 257 8.49 10.01 -25.29
C PRO A 257 9.48 11.05 -24.74
N GLN A 258 10.11 11.83 -25.62
CA GLN A 258 11.19 12.76 -25.24
C GLN A 258 10.83 13.66 -24.05
N ALA A 259 9.59 14.14 -23.99
CA ALA A 259 9.07 14.95 -22.90
C ALA A 259 9.09 14.27 -21.51
N TYR A 260 9.07 12.94 -21.42
CA TYR A 260 9.23 12.21 -20.16
C TYR A 260 10.71 12.22 -19.72
N THR A 261 11.64 11.97 -20.65
CA THR A 261 13.08 12.15 -20.42
C THR A 261 13.40 13.58 -19.99
N ASP A 262 12.90 14.61 -20.67
CA ASP A 262 13.13 16.02 -20.33
C ASP A 262 12.57 16.40 -18.95
N GLU A 263 11.42 15.82 -18.58
CA GLU A 263 10.83 16.00 -17.24
C GLU A 263 11.68 15.30 -16.17
N CYS A 264 12.23 14.12 -16.47
CA CYS A 264 13.22 13.43 -15.64
C CYS A 264 14.57 14.17 -15.55
N GLU A 265 15.02 14.84 -16.62
CA GLU A 265 16.23 15.70 -16.63
C GLU A 265 16.04 16.88 -15.67
N LYS A 266 14.92 17.62 -15.79
CA LYS A 266 14.61 18.77 -14.93
C LYS A 266 14.51 18.40 -13.45
N ARG A 267 14.00 17.20 -13.14
CA ARG A 267 13.97 16.65 -11.77
C ARG A 267 15.41 16.46 -11.20
N LYS A 268 16.44 16.16 -12.01
CA LYS A 268 17.84 16.03 -11.53
C LYS A 268 18.42 17.30 -10.88
N ALA A 269 17.89 18.48 -11.23
CA ALA A 269 18.41 19.77 -10.76
C ALA A 269 17.83 20.21 -9.39
N SER A 270 16.94 19.40 -8.81
CA SER A 270 16.23 19.72 -7.57
C SER A 270 16.94 19.18 -6.32
N LYS A 271 16.40 19.52 -5.14
CA LYS A 271 16.69 18.87 -3.85
C LYS A 271 15.33 18.69 -3.14
N PRO A 272 14.77 17.47 -3.00
CA PRO A 272 13.34 17.24 -2.69
C PRO A 272 13.08 17.15 -1.18
N LYS A 273 11.87 16.73 -0.77
CA LYS A 273 11.43 16.75 0.63
C LYS A 273 11.03 15.39 1.20
N VAL A 274 11.42 15.16 2.46
CA VAL A 274 10.70 14.36 3.44
C VAL A 274 10.67 15.16 4.74
N VAL A 275 9.56 15.09 5.48
CA VAL A 275 9.36 15.76 6.77
C VAL A 275 9.03 14.71 7.83
N GLU A 276 9.81 14.69 8.91
CA GLU A 276 9.43 13.98 10.13
C GLU A 276 8.47 14.83 10.98
N ILE A 277 7.38 14.23 11.47
CA ILE A 277 6.35 14.92 12.25
C ILE A 277 6.50 14.55 13.72
N ALA A 278 7.14 15.42 14.49
CA ALA A 278 7.45 15.22 15.91
C ALA A 278 6.62 16.14 16.82
N GLY A 279 5.30 15.92 16.89
CA GLY A 279 4.52 16.39 18.04
C GLY A 279 5.11 15.84 19.36
N ASN A 280 4.75 16.42 20.51
CA ASN A 280 5.32 16.20 21.88
C ASN A 280 5.25 14.75 22.42
N CYS A 281 5.84 13.79 21.68
CA CYS A 281 5.21 12.50 21.53
C CYS A 281 6.10 11.40 20.90
N GLN A 282 7.44 11.50 21.00
CA GLN A 282 8.44 10.44 20.76
C GLN A 282 8.02 9.40 19.68
N VAL A 283 8.30 9.69 18.41
CA VAL A 283 7.65 9.01 17.28
C VAL A 283 8.51 7.87 16.74
N ASP A 284 8.37 6.65 17.29
CA ASP A 284 8.91 5.48 16.60
C ASP A 284 8.27 5.35 15.21
N TYR A 285 9.11 5.63 14.19
CA TYR A 285 8.91 5.38 12.76
C TYR A 285 8.19 4.05 12.48
N TRP A 286 8.47 3.06 13.34
CA TRP A 286 7.97 1.71 13.28
C TRP A 286 6.49 1.49 13.63
N THR A 287 5.83 2.38 14.37
CA THR A 287 4.49 2.06 14.93
C THR A 287 3.44 3.16 14.80
N LYS A 288 3.85 4.41 14.54
CA LYS A 288 2.97 5.60 14.59
C LYS A 288 2.62 6.15 13.20
N GLY A 289 3.59 6.15 12.29
CA GLY A 289 3.42 6.44 10.86
C GLY A 289 4.38 7.52 10.36
N CYS A 290 4.34 7.79 9.06
CA CYS A 290 5.14 8.81 8.36
C CYS A 290 4.30 9.37 7.19
N ILE A 291 4.67 10.53 6.64
CA ILE A 291 4.07 11.14 5.45
C ILE A 291 5.17 11.37 4.41
N ILE A 292 4.93 10.95 3.17
CA ILE A 292 5.85 11.18 2.04
C ILE A 292 5.10 11.96 0.95
N SER A 293 5.64 13.13 0.60
CA SER A 293 5.18 14.01 -0.48
C SER A 293 6.33 14.93 -0.91
N SER A 294 6.34 15.35 -2.18
CA SER A 294 7.20 16.42 -2.70
C SER A 294 6.65 17.83 -2.40
N SER A 295 5.39 17.94 -1.95
CA SER A 295 4.68 19.18 -1.60
C SER A 295 4.74 19.45 -0.09
N LYS A 296 5.12 20.68 0.30
CA LYS A 296 5.06 21.13 1.70
C LYS A 296 3.63 21.37 2.15
N GLU A 297 2.79 21.78 1.22
CA GLU A 297 1.38 22.10 1.39
C GLU A 297 0.61 20.85 1.82
N PHE A 298 0.73 19.75 1.05
CA PHE A 298 0.17 18.44 1.40
C PHE A 298 0.63 17.96 2.78
N ILE A 299 1.92 18.15 3.12
CA ILE A 299 2.46 17.76 4.43
C ILE A 299 1.80 18.58 5.54
N ASN A 300 1.78 19.90 5.42
CA ASN A 300 1.20 20.79 6.43
C ASN A 300 -0.31 20.56 6.62
N GLU A 301 -1.07 20.45 5.53
CA GLU A 301 -2.50 20.10 5.54
C GLU A 301 -2.75 18.78 6.30
N THR A 302 -1.92 17.76 6.04
CA THR A 302 -2.10 16.44 6.66
C THR A 302 -1.63 16.41 8.11
N VAL A 303 -0.62 17.21 8.48
CA VAL A 303 -0.25 17.44 9.89
C VAL A 303 -1.44 18.07 10.63
N GLN A 304 -2.03 19.12 10.05
CA GLN A 304 -3.14 19.85 10.64
C GLN A 304 -4.39 18.97 10.80
N GLU A 305 -4.78 18.18 9.79
CA GLU A 305 -5.92 17.25 9.90
C GLU A 305 -5.71 16.16 10.96
N VAL A 306 -4.48 15.67 11.12
CA VAL A 306 -4.19 14.52 12.00
C VAL A 306 -3.87 14.92 13.44
N PHE A 307 -3.37 16.14 13.68
CA PHE A 307 -2.88 16.58 14.99
C PHE A 307 -3.46 17.91 15.50
N GLY A 308 -4.06 18.75 14.64
CA GLY A 308 -4.48 20.11 14.99
C GLY A 308 -3.32 21.05 15.32
N ASP A 309 -3.66 22.24 15.82
CA ASP A 309 -2.71 23.35 16.04
C ASP A 309 -1.57 23.03 17.02
N GLU A 310 -1.80 22.11 17.98
CA GLU A 310 -0.78 21.64 18.94
C GLU A 310 0.28 20.70 18.31
N GLY A 311 0.07 20.26 17.06
CA GLY A 311 0.88 19.21 16.43
C GLY A 311 2.25 19.64 15.90
N VAL A 312 2.45 20.93 15.61
CA VAL A 312 3.55 21.43 14.78
C VAL A 312 4.81 21.75 15.60
N SER A 313 5.53 20.70 16.02
CA SER A 313 6.86 20.80 16.64
C SER A 313 7.92 20.21 15.71
N LYS A 314 8.85 21.07 15.25
CA LYS A 314 10.07 20.78 14.47
C LYS A 314 9.93 19.69 13.39
N SER A 315 9.52 20.12 12.20
CA SER A 315 9.77 19.37 10.96
C SER A 315 11.28 19.21 10.72
N TYR A 316 11.78 17.98 10.74
CA TYR A 316 13.14 17.69 10.30
C TYR A 316 13.14 17.37 8.81
N ASP A 317 13.80 18.22 8.03
CA ASP A 317 13.98 18.10 6.58
C ASP A 317 15.00 16.98 6.26
N ILE A 318 14.55 15.80 5.80
CA ILE A 318 15.42 14.75 5.28
C ILE A 318 15.21 14.65 3.76
N LEU A 319 16.11 15.27 2.98
CA LEU A 319 15.99 15.34 1.52
C LEU A 319 16.55 14.06 0.87
N LEU A 320 15.73 13.32 0.10
CA LEU A 320 16.15 12.08 -0.57
C LEU A 320 15.69 12.06 -2.05
N GLU A 321 16.66 11.98 -2.96
CA GLU A 321 16.42 11.79 -4.40
C GLU A 321 17.39 10.74 -4.97
N GLY A 322 17.04 10.20 -6.14
CA GLY A 322 17.63 8.94 -6.62
C GLY A 322 17.39 7.79 -5.64
N ASP A 323 18.20 6.75 -5.76
CA ASP A 323 18.03 5.50 -5.03
C ASP A 323 18.53 5.57 -3.56
N GLN A 324 18.70 6.80 -3.04
CA GLN A 324 18.92 7.02 -1.61
C GLN A 324 17.63 7.02 -0.78
N GLU A 325 16.45 7.20 -1.38
CA GLU A 325 15.18 6.79 -0.75
C GLU A 325 15.21 5.28 -0.43
N MET A 326 15.71 4.48 -1.37
CA MET A 326 15.83 3.04 -1.22
C MET A 326 16.84 2.65 -0.13
N LEU A 327 18.03 3.25 -0.14
CA LEU A 327 19.04 3.01 0.89
C LEU A 327 18.60 3.50 2.27
N ALA A 328 17.81 4.57 2.39
CA ALA A 328 17.19 4.95 3.66
C ALA A 328 16.19 3.90 4.14
N TYR A 329 15.28 3.45 3.25
CA TYR A 329 14.29 2.40 3.57
C TYR A 329 14.95 1.06 3.94
N GLN A 330 16.05 0.69 3.27
CA GLN A 330 16.84 -0.50 3.59
C GLN A 330 17.65 -0.33 4.88
N ARG A 331 18.26 0.84 5.15
CA ARG A 331 18.96 1.13 6.42
C ARG A 331 18.00 1.13 7.61
N ILE A 332 16.76 1.58 7.40
CA ILE A 332 15.65 1.40 8.34
C ILE A 332 15.40 -0.11 8.56
N GLN A 333 15.22 -0.92 7.52
CA GLN A 333 14.96 -2.36 7.66
C GLN A 333 16.13 -3.19 8.25
N THR A 334 17.37 -2.72 8.19
CA THR A 334 18.58 -3.50 8.52
C THR A 334 19.30 -3.11 9.82
N ARG A 335 18.98 -1.96 10.44
CA ARG A 335 19.41 -1.68 11.82
C ARG A 335 18.59 -2.54 12.79
N LYS A 336 19.29 -3.27 13.66
CA LYS A 336 18.76 -4.27 14.61
C LYS A 336 17.92 -3.63 15.71
#